data_AF-A0A936IY45-F1
#
_entry.id   AF-A0A936IY45-F1
#
_cell.length_a   1.000
_cell.length_b   1.000
_cell.length_c   1.000
_cell.angle_alpha   90.00
_cell.angle_beta   90.00
_cell.angle_gamma   90.00
#
_symmetry.space_group_name_H-M   'P 1'
#
loop_
_entity.id
_entity.type
_entity.pdbx_description
1 polymer ?
#
loop_
_entity_poly.entity_id
_entity_poly.type
_entity_poly.pdbx_seq_one_letter_code
_entity_poly.pdbx_strand_id
1 'polypeptide(L)' 'MAYISVNNNESIESALRRFKRKVISEEIIKDLKKHAHFIPPGQKAKLKSVNARKRNRRRFRQQRPMNSSPRPGGFGQGR' A
#
# COMPACT_ATOMS: atom_id res chain seq x y z
N MET A 1 -14.31 -10.15 -1.64
CA MET A 1 -15.55 -9.38 -1.94
C MET A 1 -15.88 -8.50 -0.74
N ALA A 2 -16.46 -7.31 -0.95
CA ALA A 2 -16.71 -6.36 0.14
C ALA A 2 -18.20 -6.27 0.46
N TYR A 3 -18.57 -6.60 1.70
CA TYR A 3 -19.93 -6.49 2.25
C TYR A 3 -19.87 -5.69 3.56
N ILE A 4 -20.93 -4.92 3.82
CA ILE A 4 -21.17 -4.25 5.10
C ILE A 4 -22.62 -4.44 5.52
N SER A 5 -22.85 -4.67 6.81
CA SER A 5 -24.17 -4.52 7.41
C SER A 5 -24.32 -3.10 7.94
N VAL A 6 -25.44 -2.46 7.64
CA VAL A 6 -25.81 -1.16 8.20
C VAL A 6 -26.66 -1.41 9.44
N ASN A 7 -26.34 -0.73 10.54
CA ASN A 7 -27.14 -0.80 11.77
C ASN A 7 -28.15 0.35 11.77
N ASN A 8 -29.31 0.15 12.40
CA ASN A 8 -30.42 1.12 12.41
C ASN A 8 -30.06 2.50 13.00
N ASN A 9 -28.98 2.60 13.80
CA ASN A 9 -28.53 3.84 14.44
C ASN A 9 -27.27 4.45 13.80
N GLU A 10 -26.88 4.02 12.60
CA GLU A 10 -25.77 4.63 11.87
C GLU A 10 -26.22 5.57 10.74
N SER A 11 -25.54 6.70 10.60
CA SER A 11 -25.66 7.53 9.41
C SER A 11 -25.10 6.81 8.18
N ILE A 12 -25.76 7.00 7.04
CA ILE A 12 -25.38 6.46 5.72
C ILE A 12 -23.91 6.75 5.40
N GLU A 13 -23.41 7.93 5.77
CA GLU A 13 -22.02 8.33 5.51
C GLU A 13 -21.01 7.45 6.27
N SER A 14 -21.34 7.06 7.51
CA SER A 14 -20.52 6.14 8.31
C SER A 14 -20.45 4.76 7.66
N ALA A 15 -21.59 4.25 7.18
CA ALA A 15 -21.65 3.00 6.45
C ALA A 15 -20.79 3.04 5.18
N LEU A 16 -20.91 4.08 4.36
CA LEU A 16 -20.09 4.27 3.16
C LEU A 16 -18.58 4.34 3.47
N ARG A 17 -18.19 4.98 4.56
CA ARG A 17 -16.79 5.03 5.02
C ARG A 17 -16.26 3.64 5.37
N ARG A 18 -17.06 2.81 6.07
CA ARG A 18 -16.71 1.41 6.39
C ARG A 18 -16.63 0.55 5.14
N PHE A 19 -17.57 0.72 4.20
CA PHE A 19 -17.54 0.04 2.91
C PHE A 19 -16.27 0.37 2.13
N LYS A 20 -15.94 1.67 2.00
CA LYS A 20 -14.70 2.12 1.34
C LYS A 20 -13.45 1.49 1.97
N ARG A 21 -13.39 1.42 3.30
CA ARG A 21 -12.28 0.73 4.01
C ARG A 21 -12.23 -0.76 3.67
N LYS A 22 -13.37 -1.44 3.64
CA LYS A 22 -13.45 -2.87 3.31
C LYS A 22 -13.01 -3.12 1.87
N VAL A 23 -13.47 -2.31 0.90
CA VAL A 23 -13.02 -2.39 -0.51
C VAL A 23 -11.52 -2.19 -0.65
N ILE A 24 -10.93 -1.26 0.10
CA ILE A 24 -9.48 -1.03 0.10
C ILE A 24 -8.74 -2.22 0.72
N SER A 25 -9.25 -2.76 1.84
CA SER A 25 -8.65 -3.89 2.55
C SER A 25 -8.62 -5.16 1.70
N GLU A 26 -9.68 -5.39 0.94
CA GLU A 26 -9.81 -6.55 0.04
C GLU A 26 -9.03 -6.36 -1.27
N GLU A 27 -8.29 -5.26 -1.44
CA GLU A 27 -7.52 -4.88 -2.63
C GLU A 27 -8.28 -4.93 -3.98
N ILE A 28 -9.62 -4.95 -3.98
CA ILE A 28 -10.47 -5.18 -5.16
C ILE A 28 -10.12 -4.25 -6.32
N ILE A 29 -10.06 -2.93 -6.06
CA ILE A 29 -9.76 -1.92 -7.09
C ILE A 29 -8.32 -2.08 -7.62
N LYS A 30 -7.40 -2.49 -6.76
CA LYS A 30 -5.99 -2.65 -7.11
C LYS A 30 -5.80 -3.89 -7.99
N ASP A 31 -6.52 -4.97 -7.71
CA ASP A 31 -6.47 -6.17 -8.53
C ASP A 31 -7.14 -5.94 -9.88
N LEU A 32 -8.26 -5.24 -9.92
CA LEU A 32 -8.87 -4.81 -11.18
C LEU A 32 -7.87 -4.03 -12.05
N LYS A 33 -7.13 -3.08 -11.47
CA LYS A 33 -6.07 -2.34 -12.20
C LYS A 33 -4.89 -3.20 -12.66
N LYS A 34 -4.51 -4.22 -11.90
CA LYS A 34 -3.43 -5.16 -12.30
C LYS A 34 -3.86 -6.09 -13.44
N HIS A 35 -5.15 -6.39 -13.53
CA HIS A 35 -5.73 -7.32 -14.50
C HIS A 35 -6.40 -6.63 -15.69
N ALA A 36 -6.49 -5.30 -15.69
CA ALA A 36 -7.06 -4.52 -16.81
C ALA A 36 -6.32 -4.74 -18.13
N HIS A 37 -5.01 -5.02 -18.08
CA HIS A 37 -4.19 -5.30 -19.25
C HIS A 37 -3.25 -6.48 -18.97
N PHE A 38 -2.89 -7.22 -20.02
CA PHE A 38 -1.87 -8.25 -19.92
C PHE A 38 -0.51 -7.62 -19.60
N ILE A 39 0.07 -8.02 -18.47
CA ILE A 39 1.41 -7.61 -18.07
C ILE A 39 2.33 -8.84 -18.21
N PRO A 40 3.37 -8.77 -19.05
CA PRO A 40 4.34 -9.84 -19.18
C PRO A 40 4.95 -10.24 -17.82
N PRO A 41 5.29 -11.53 -17.61
CA PRO A 41 5.76 -12.03 -16.32
C PRO A 41 7.01 -11.30 -15.81
N GLY A 42 7.93 -10.91 -16.70
CA GLY A 42 9.12 -10.12 -16.33
C GLY A 42 8.78 -8.73 -15.78
N GLN A 43 7.81 -8.03 -16.37
CA GLN A 43 7.34 -6.74 -15.86
C GLN A 43 6.59 -6.91 -14.52
N LYS A 44 5.82 -7.99 -14.36
CA LYS A 44 5.13 -8.33 -13.11
C LYS A 44 6.12 -8.54 -11.96
N ALA A 45 7.23 -9.25 -12.22
CA ALA A 45 8.31 -9.45 -11.24
C ALA A 45 8.98 -8.12 -10.83
N LYS A 46 9.28 -7.25 -11.81
CA LYS A 46 9.85 -5.92 -11.56
C LYS A 46 8.89 -5.03 -10.75
N LEU A 47 7.60 -5.03 -11.07
CA LEU A 47 6.59 -4.26 -10.34
C LEU A 47 6.43 -4.76 -8.89
N LYS A 48 6.50 -6.08 -8.66
CA LYS A 48 6.47 -6.68 -7.31
C LYS A 48 7.65 -6.22 -6.46
N SER A 49 8.87 -6.22 -7.01
CA SER A 49 10.08 -5.83 -6.27
C SER A 49 10.09 -4.33 -5.93
N VAL A 50 9.66 -3.47 -6.86
CA VAL A 50 9.53 -2.01 -6.64
C VAL A 50 8.49 -1.73 -5.55
N ASN A 51 7.33 -2.38 -5.58
CA ASN A 51 6.29 -2.22 -4.57
C ASN A 51 6.74 -2.69 -3.18
N ALA A 52 7.47 -3.81 -3.10
CA ALA A 52 8.04 -4.31 -1.86
C ALA A 52 9.06 -3.31 -1.27
N ARG A 53 9.98 -2.78 -2.09
CA ARG A 53 10.94 -1.75 -1.68
C ARG A 53 10.24 -0.48 -1.18
N LYS A 54 9.20 -0.02 -1.88
CA LYS A 54 8.40 1.15 -1.47
C LYS A 54 7.69 0.93 -0.14
N ARG A 55 7.11 -0.26 0.08
CA ARG A 55 6.49 -0.64 1.37
C ARG A 55 7.52 -0.64 2.49
N ASN A 56 8.70 -1.21 2.24
CA ASN A 56 9.78 -1.30 3.22
C ASN A 56 10.28 0.09 3.63
N ARG A 57 10.52 0.99 2.67
CA ARG A 57 10.89 2.40 2.94
C ARG A 57 9.86 3.13 3.81
N ARG A 58 8.57 2.92 3.56
CA ARG A 58 7.50 3.51 4.39
C ARG A 58 7.50 2.96 5.82
N ARG A 59 7.69 1.65 5.99
CA ARG A 59 7.78 1.00 7.32
C ARG A 59 8.98 1.49 8.12
N PHE A 60 10.15 1.63 7.49
CA PHE A 60 11.34 2.14 8.16
C PHE A 60 11.24 3.62 8.51
N ARG A 61 10.57 4.43 7.68
CA ARG A 61 10.35 5.85 8.00
C ARG A 61 9.48 6.06 9.23
N GLN A 62 8.50 5.18 9.46
CA GLN A 62 7.63 5.23 10.64
C GLN A 62 8.30 4.73 11.92
N GLN A 63 9.31 3.85 11.80
CA GLN A 63 10.04 3.29 12.94
C GLN A 63 11.25 4.12 13.38
N ARG A 64 11.56 5.22 12.69
CA ARG A 64 12.66 6.09 13.12
C ARG A 64 12.18 6.95 14.29
N PRO A 65 12.79 6.82 15.49
CA PRO A 65 12.59 7.84 16.52
C PRO A 65 13.08 9.17 15.96
N MET A 66 12.33 10.24 16.22
CA MET A 66 12.59 11.62 15.75
C MET A 66 14.00 12.13 16.11
N ASN A 67 14.71 11.45 17.02
CA ASN A 67 16.06 11.78 17.47
C ASN A 67 17.19 11.00 16.78
N SER A 68 16.90 10.23 15.72
CA SER A 68 17.93 9.51 14.95
C SER A 68 18.38 10.35 13.75
N SER A 69 19.57 10.95 13.83
CA SER A 69 20.23 11.65 12.71
C SER A 69 20.11 10.83 11.42
N PRO A 70 19.77 11.45 10.27
CA PRO A 70 19.79 10.72 9.01
C PRO A 70 21.17 10.13 8.81
N ARG A 71 21.24 8.80 8.62
CA ARG A 71 22.46 8.14 8.16
C ARG A 71 22.96 8.94 6.94
N PRO A 72 24.17 9.52 6.97
CA PRO A 72 24.73 10.12 5.78
C PRO A 72 24.79 9.01 4.73
N GLY A 73 24.26 9.30 3.54
CA GLY A 73 24.32 8.37 2.42
C GLY A 73 25.77 7.99 2.22
N GLY A 74 26.09 6.70 2.44
CA GLY A 74 27.40 6.15 2.13
C GLY A 74 27.59 6.18 0.62
N PHE A 75 28.00 7.34 0.11
CA PHE A 75 28.80 7.43 -1.10
C PHE A 75 30.12 6.75 -0.75
N GLY A 76 30.20 5.46 -1.07
CA GLY A 76 31.47 4.75 -1.04
C GLY A 76 32.42 5.45 -1.98
N GLN A 77 33.41 6.13 -1.42
CA GLN A 77 34.68 6.34 -2.11
C GLN A 77 35.26 4.94 -2.36
N GLY A 78 35.10 4.45 -3.59
CA GLY A 78 35.89 3.37 -4.15
C GLY A 78 36.94 4.00 -5.05
N ARG A 79 38.21 3.73 -4.72
CA ARG A 79 39.40 4.14 -5.46
C ARG A 79 39.36 3.66 -6.91
#